data_AF-A0A3D3YY74-F1
#
_entry.id   AF-A0A3D3YY74-F1
#
_cell.length_a   1.000
_cell.length_b   1.000
_cell.length_c   1.000
_cell.angle_alpha   90.00
_cell.angle_beta   90.00
_cell.angle_gamma   90.00
#
_symmetry.space_group_name_H-M   'P 1'
#
loop_
_entity.id
_entity.type
_entity.pdbx_description
1 polymer ?
#
loop_
_entity_poly.entity_id
_entity_poly.type
_entity_poly.pdbx_seq_one_letter_code
_entity_poly.pdbx_strand_id
1 'polypeptide(L)'
;DYRTLRGETERRAVTVLRALEARDGTGAFAADLRDLRPEPSPNGQHTVTTRGRRPLVAVVAGGMVVAVVVALLTGALRNRGPGESISGTQVNATPQDALSFLEQRVKDHPTDPAAHLDLGQYLLTNGDLNGAIREYEAVLRIDPRDAEANAKLGFLLFLGGRSGIALQREEIALRTDPQNSEALYFEGLIDLRGLHRTSDAATEFRSYLNVAPFGAHRAEVERYLAQIASPTPTLTPTP
;
A
#
# COMPACT_ATOMS: atom_id res chain seq x y z
N ASP A 1 -12.27 -14.96 -5.84
CA ASP A 1 -11.42 -15.00 -7.06
C ASP A 1 -10.75 -13.64 -7.21
N TYR A 2 -9.42 -13.60 -7.05
CA TYR A 2 -8.62 -12.35 -7.06
C TYR A 2 -8.72 -11.60 -8.39
N ARG A 3 -8.95 -12.31 -9.51
CA ARG A 3 -9.16 -11.68 -10.83
C ARG A 3 -10.47 -10.90 -10.90
N THR A 4 -11.53 -11.42 -10.29
CA THR A 4 -12.84 -10.76 -10.26
C THR A 4 -12.82 -9.55 -9.34
N LEU A 5 -12.16 -9.65 -8.18
CA LEU A 5 -11.99 -8.53 -7.24
C LEU A 5 -11.13 -7.41 -7.88
N ARG A 6 -10.01 -7.77 -8.52
CA ARG A 6 -9.16 -6.84 -9.26
C ARG A 6 -9.92 -6.14 -10.40
N GLY A 7 -10.66 -6.90 -11.21
CA GLY A 7 -11.42 -6.33 -12.33
C GLY A 7 -12.58 -5.43 -11.89
N GLU A 8 -13.11 -5.59 -10.68
CA GLU A 8 -14.08 -4.66 -10.10
C GLU A 8 -13.40 -3.40 -9.58
N THR A 9 -12.29 -3.53 -8.85
CA THR A 9 -11.49 -2.39 -8.36
C THR A 9 -10.94 -1.56 -9.53
N GLU A 10 -10.45 -2.18 -10.60
CA GLU A 10 -10.00 -1.51 -11.83
C GLU A 10 -11.13 -0.68 -12.46
N ARG A 11 -12.32 -1.26 -12.66
CA ARG A 11 -13.47 -0.53 -13.22
C ARG A 11 -13.89 0.65 -12.35
N ARG A 12 -13.87 0.48 -11.02
CA ARG A 12 -14.16 1.56 -10.07
C ARG A 12 -13.08 2.63 -10.10
N ALA A 13 -11.80 2.27 -10.16
CA ALA A 13 -10.67 3.20 -10.19
C ALA A 13 -10.70 4.08 -11.44
N VAL A 14 -10.94 3.49 -12.62
CA VAL A 14 -11.12 4.23 -13.88
C VAL A 14 -12.27 5.24 -13.77
N THR A 15 -13.40 4.81 -13.19
CA THR A 15 -14.58 5.67 -13.03
C THR A 15 -14.29 6.84 -12.09
N VAL A 16 -13.66 6.56 -10.95
CA VAL A 16 -13.29 7.54 -9.93
C VAL A 16 -12.31 8.56 -10.48
N LEU A 17 -11.20 8.14 -11.08
CA LEU A 17 -10.20 9.07 -11.61
C LEU A 17 -10.76 9.92 -12.75
N ARG A 18 -11.55 9.34 -13.65
CA ARG A 18 -12.24 10.14 -14.69
C ARG A 18 -13.21 11.15 -14.10
N ALA A 19 -13.91 10.80 -13.03
CA ALA A 19 -14.82 11.72 -12.36
C ALA A 19 -14.07 12.87 -11.68
N LEU A 20 -12.90 12.61 -11.07
CA LEU A 20 -12.04 13.66 -10.51
C LEU A 20 -11.56 14.61 -11.61
N GLU A 21 -11.07 14.09 -12.73
CA GLU A 21 -10.64 14.92 -13.86
C GLU A 21 -11.78 15.72 -14.50
N ALA A 22 -12.95 15.10 -14.64
CA ALA A 22 -14.12 15.76 -15.21
C ALA A 22 -14.65 16.87 -14.29
N ARG A 23 -14.54 16.71 -12.97
CA ARG A 23 -14.86 17.77 -11.99
C ARG A 23 -13.91 18.94 -12.13
N ASP A 24 -12.62 18.65 -12.33
CA ASP A 24 -11.62 19.70 -12.49
C ASP A 24 -11.68 20.39 -13.86
N GLY A 25 -12.22 19.72 -14.89
CA GLY A 25 -12.51 20.26 -16.23
C GLY A 25 -11.30 20.72 -17.05
N THR A 26 -10.11 20.70 -16.46
CA THR A 26 -8.89 21.37 -16.94
C THR A 26 -7.69 20.42 -17.02
N GLY A 27 -7.84 19.18 -16.53
CA GLY A 27 -6.70 18.27 -16.32
C GLY A 27 -5.84 18.63 -15.10
N ALA A 28 -6.31 19.55 -14.24
CA ALA A 28 -5.60 20.02 -13.06
C ALA A 28 -5.19 18.87 -12.13
N PHE A 29 -6.03 17.88 -11.86
CA PHE A 29 -5.64 16.68 -11.09
C PHE A 29 -4.26 16.11 -11.47
N ALA A 30 -4.01 15.92 -12.77
CA ALA A 30 -2.73 15.38 -13.22
C ALA A 30 -1.57 16.38 -13.08
N ALA A 31 -1.85 17.68 -13.13
CA ALA A 31 -0.89 18.75 -12.90
C ALA A 31 -0.59 18.91 -11.41
N ASP A 32 -1.59 18.94 -10.54
CA ASP A 32 -1.47 19.00 -9.08
C ASP A 32 -0.60 17.85 -8.56
N LEU A 33 -0.80 16.64 -9.10
CA LEU A 33 0.07 15.53 -8.78
C LEU A 33 1.52 15.77 -9.25
N ARG A 34 1.75 16.38 -10.42
CA ARG A 34 3.12 16.74 -10.83
C ARG A 34 3.72 17.81 -9.92
N ASP A 35 2.91 18.71 -9.36
CA ASP A 35 3.36 19.76 -8.45
C ASP A 35 3.71 19.21 -7.06
N LEU A 36 3.11 18.08 -6.66
CA LEU A 36 3.53 17.30 -5.49
C LEU A 36 4.82 16.48 -5.75
N ARG A 37 5.55 16.72 -6.84
CA ARG A 37 6.86 16.11 -7.07
C ARG A 37 7.90 16.83 -6.20
N PRO A 38 8.80 16.10 -5.51
CA PRO A 38 9.91 16.75 -4.84
C PRO A 38 10.80 17.47 -5.86
N GLU A 39 11.19 18.72 -5.56
CA GLU A 39 12.18 19.47 -6.35
C GLU A 39 13.46 18.64 -6.58
N PRO A 40 14.07 18.71 -7.78
CA PRO A 40 15.34 18.04 -8.04
C PRO A 40 16.36 18.54 -7.02
N SER A 41 16.94 17.60 -6.26
CA SER A 41 17.88 17.94 -5.19
C SER A 41 19.06 18.71 -5.78
N PRO A 42 19.38 19.92 -5.28
CA PRO A 42 20.58 20.60 -5.69
C PRO A 42 21.76 19.83 -5.09
N ASN A 43 22.42 19.05 -5.93
CA ASN A 43 23.64 18.28 -5.68
C ASN A 43 23.50 17.00 -4.83
N GLY A 44 24.06 15.92 -5.38
CA GLY A 44 24.14 14.59 -4.79
C GLY A 44 25.07 14.52 -3.58
N GLN A 45 24.53 14.79 -2.40
CA GLN A 45 25.06 14.25 -1.15
C GLN A 45 23.88 13.73 -0.32
N HIS A 46 23.70 12.41 -0.35
CA HIS A 46 22.80 11.73 0.57
C HIS A 46 23.39 11.80 1.98
N THR A 47 23.06 12.85 2.75
CA THR A 47 23.08 12.72 4.20
C THR A 47 21.80 12.01 4.60
N VAL A 48 21.87 10.68 4.70
CA VAL A 48 20.86 9.87 5.36
C VAL A 48 20.82 10.31 6.83
N THR A 49 19.97 11.27 7.18
CA THR A 49 19.58 11.50 8.56
C THR A 49 18.67 10.36 8.96
N THR A 50 19.28 9.26 9.40
CA THR A 50 18.62 8.20 10.15
C THR A 50 18.01 8.85 11.38
N ARG A 51 16.69 9.02 11.37
CA ARG A 51 15.92 9.39 12.55
C ARG A 51 16.13 8.27 13.57
N GLY A 52 16.93 8.56 14.59
CA GLY A 52 17.43 7.59 15.56
C GLY A 52 16.30 6.76 16.18
N ARG A 53 16.28 5.47 15.85
CA ARG A 53 15.63 4.45 16.68
C ARG A 53 16.40 4.37 17.99
N ARG A 54 15.81 4.89 19.07
CA ARG A 54 16.31 4.66 20.43
C ARG A 54 16.21 3.15 20.73
N PRO A 55 17.28 2.46 21.15
CA PRO A 55 17.15 1.10 21.66
C PRO A 55 16.58 1.18 23.07
N LEU A 56 15.35 0.71 23.26
CA LEU A 56 14.81 0.54 24.61
C LEU A 56 15.24 -0.83 25.12
N VAL A 57 16.10 -0.78 26.13
CA VAL A 57 16.58 -1.92 26.93
C VAL A 57 15.37 -2.63 27.52
N ALA A 58 15.14 -3.88 27.12
CA ALA A 58 14.29 -4.81 27.85
C ALA A 58 15.05 -5.25 29.10
N VAL A 59 14.38 -5.31 30.27
CA VAL A 59 14.60 -6.30 31.34
C VAL A 59 13.62 -6.06 32.51
N VAL A 60 12.94 -7.14 32.89
CA VAL A 60 12.08 -7.41 34.07
C VAL A 60 10.69 -6.74 34.17
N ALA A 61 9.69 -7.37 33.53
CA ALA A 61 8.30 -7.38 34.05
C ALA A 61 7.54 -8.68 33.71
N GLY A 62 8.25 -9.78 33.38
CA GLY A 62 7.63 -11.04 32.95
C GLY A 62 7.03 -11.90 34.08
N GLY A 63 7.41 -11.66 35.34
CA GLY A 63 6.98 -12.50 36.47
C GLY A 63 5.62 -12.13 37.05
N MET A 64 5.30 -10.84 37.17
CA MET A 64 4.10 -10.39 37.87
C MET A 64 2.84 -10.45 36.99
N VAL A 65 2.98 -10.21 35.67
CA VAL A 65 1.86 -10.27 34.72
C VAL A 65 1.34 -11.70 34.56
N VAL A 66 2.24 -12.70 34.50
CA VAL A 66 1.85 -14.11 34.38
C VAL A 66 1.11 -14.59 35.63
N ALA A 67 1.56 -14.21 36.83
CA ALA A 67 0.89 -14.62 38.08
C ALA A 67 -0.50 -14.02 38.23
N VAL A 68 -0.69 -12.75 37.86
CA VAL A 68 -2.02 -12.10 37.87
C VAL A 68 -2.94 -12.72 36.82
N VAL A 69 -2.44 -13.00 35.62
CA VAL A 69 -3.23 -13.67 34.56
C VAL A 69 -3.61 -15.09 34.98
N VAL A 70 -2.69 -15.87 35.58
CA VAL A 70 -2.98 -17.23 36.06
C VAL A 70 -3.94 -17.23 37.25
N ALA A 71 -3.83 -16.27 38.18
CA ALA A 71 -4.74 -16.12 39.31
C ALA A 71 -6.14 -15.68 38.89
N LEU A 72 -6.25 -14.78 37.90
CA LEU A 72 -7.54 -14.40 37.30
C LEU A 72 -8.17 -15.56 36.53
N LEU A 73 -7.37 -16.36 35.82
CA LEU A 73 -7.85 -17.56 35.12
C LEU A 73 -8.31 -18.66 36.10
N THR A 74 -7.59 -18.88 37.20
CA THR A 74 -7.98 -19.89 38.20
C THR A 74 -9.16 -19.45 39.06
N GLY A 75 -9.27 -18.15 39.39
CA GLY A 75 -10.46 -17.59 40.05
C GLY A 75 -11.73 -17.71 39.21
N ALA A 76 -11.62 -17.52 37.89
CA ALA A 76 -12.74 -17.64 36.95
C ALA A 76 -13.20 -19.08 36.65
N LEU A 77 -12.43 -20.09 37.07
CA LEU A 77 -12.74 -21.52 36.87
C LEU A 77 -13.39 -22.17 38.10
N ARG A 78 -13.30 -21.57 39.29
CA ARG A 78 -13.81 -22.19 40.53
C ARG A 78 -15.33 -22.16 40.68
N ASN A 79 -16.02 -21.37 39.86
CA ASN A 79 -17.48 -21.18 39.90
C ASN A 79 -18.22 -21.53 38.59
N ARG A 80 -17.57 -22.22 37.64
CA ARG A 80 -18.18 -22.56 36.35
C ARG A 80 -18.53 -24.04 36.24
N GLY A 81 -19.77 -24.32 35.84
CA GLY A 81 -20.18 -25.67 35.45
C GLY A 81 -19.49 -26.10 34.15
N PRO A 82 -19.22 -27.40 33.96
CA PRO A 82 -18.63 -27.91 32.73
C PRO A 82 -19.56 -27.68 31.54
N GLY A 83 -19.11 -26.92 30.53
CA GLY A 83 -19.82 -26.73 29.26
C GLY A 83 -20.14 -25.28 28.85
N GLU A 84 -19.80 -24.27 29.65
CA GLU A 84 -20.00 -22.86 29.24
C GLU A 84 -18.90 -22.38 28.28
N SER A 85 -19.30 -21.98 27.08
CA SER A 85 -18.43 -21.36 26.07
C SER A 85 -17.85 -20.04 26.56
N ILE A 86 -16.57 -19.82 26.32
CA ILE A 86 -15.89 -18.53 26.52
C ILE A 86 -16.40 -17.57 25.44
N SER A 87 -17.54 -16.93 25.66
CA SER A 87 -17.85 -15.70 24.95
C SER A 87 -17.01 -14.60 25.58
N GLY A 88 -15.74 -14.48 25.14
CA GLY A 88 -15.12 -13.16 25.14
C GLY A 88 -16.10 -12.25 24.42
N THR A 89 -16.45 -11.11 25.01
CA THR A 89 -17.20 -10.09 24.30
C THR A 89 -16.42 -9.80 23.02
N GLN A 90 -16.89 -10.33 21.90
CA GLN A 90 -16.49 -9.84 20.60
C GLN A 90 -16.87 -8.36 20.65
N VAL A 91 -15.86 -7.50 20.83
CA VAL A 91 -15.99 -6.15 20.31
C VAL A 91 -16.06 -6.39 18.81
N ASN A 92 -17.27 -6.59 18.32
CA ASN A 92 -17.59 -6.50 16.92
C ASN A 92 -17.38 -5.03 16.56
N ALA A 93 -16.11 -4.61 16.47
CA ALA A 93 -15.75 -3.34 15.91
C ALA A 93 -16.26 -3.41 14.48
N THR A 94 -17.40 -2.77 14.26
CA THR A 94 -17.99 -2.74 12.93
C THR A 94 -17.06 -1.95 12.03
N PRO A 95 -17.11 -2.15 10.70
CA PRO A 95 -16.40 -1.28 9.77
C PRO A 95 -16.64 0.21 10.06
N GLN A 96 -17.85 0.58 10.48
CA GLN A 96 -18.20 1.96 10.84
C GLN A 96 -17.44 2.47 12.08
N ASP A 97 -17.22 1.62 13.07
CA ASP A 97 -16.46 1.97 14.28
C ASP A 97 -14.98 2.22 13.94
N ALA A 98 -14.41 1.41 13.04
CA ALA A 98 -13.03 1.57 12.58
C ALA A 98 -12.84 2.85 11.74
N LEU A 99 -13.77 3.14 10.83
CA LEU A 99 -13.75 4.37 10.04
C LEU A 99 -13.82 5.61 10.93
N SER A 100 -14.80 5.66 11.83
CA SER A 100 -15.00 6.80 12.73
C SER A 100 -13.77 7.08 13.60
N PHE A 101 -13.11 6.02 14.08
CA PHE A 101 -11.87 6.14 14.85
C PHE A 101 -10.71 6.72 14.02
N LEU A 102 -10.54 6.25 12.79
CA LEU A 102 -9.48 6.73 11.90
C LEU A 102 -9.70 8.18 11.45
N GLU A 103 -10.95 8.55 11.14
CA GLU A 103 -11.34 9.94 10.86
C GLU A 103 -11.06 10.85 12.05
N GLN A 104 -11.37 10.40 13.27
CA GLN A 104 -11.05 11.15 14.48
C GLN A 104 -9.54 11.32 14.66
N ARG A 105 -8.74 10.28 14.40
CA ARG A 105 -7.26 10.39 14.47
C ARG A 105 -6.72 11.44 13.51
N VAL A 106 -7.21 11.48 12.28
CA VAL A 106 -6.82 12.51 11.30
C VAL A 106 -7.25 13.89 11.78
N LYS A 107 -8.45 14.03 12.35
CA LYS A 107 -8.94 15.29 12.90
C LYS A 107 -8.10 15.81 14.07
N ASP A 108 -7.69 14.92 14.96
CA ASP A 108 -6.87 15.25 16.14
C ASP A 108 -5.40 15.49 15.75
N HIS A 109 -4.93 14.87 14.65
CA HIS A 109 -3.56 14.94 14.16
C HIS A 109 -3.49 15.24 12.65
N PRO A 110 -3.91 16.44 12.19
CA PRO A 110 -4.08 16.75 10.77
C PRO A 110 -2.76 16.92 9.98
N THR A 111 -1.62 16.83 10.66
CA THR A 111 -0.28 16.90 10.04
C THR A 111 0.53 15.65 10.33
N ASP A 112 -0.09 14.56 10.78
CA ASP A 112 0.54 13.26 10.99
C ASP A 112 0.36 12.39 9.73
N PRO A 113 1.41 12.18 8.92
CA PRO A 113 1.35 11.31 7.75
C PRO A 113 0.82 9.91 8.07
N ALA A 114 1.15 9.35 9.24
CA ALA A 114 0.74 8.01 9.60
C ALA A 114 -0.79 7.92 9.80
N ALA A 115 -1.41 8.95 10.39
CA ALA A 115 -2.86 8.99 10.55
C ALA A 115 -3.59 9.02 9.19
N HIS A 116 -3.08 9.81 8.25
CA HIS A 116 -3.61 9.86 6.89
C HIS A 116 -3.36 8.55 6.12
N LEU A 117 -2.18 7.93 6.24
CA LEU A 117 -1.89 6.62 5.63
C LEU A 117 -2.83 5.53 6.14
N ASP A 118 -3.04 5.45 7.46
CA ASP A 118 -3.93 4.45 8.06
C ASP A 118 -5.38 4.61 7.56
N LEU A 119 -5.89 5.85 7.50
CA LEU A 119 -7.23 6.13 6.97
C LEU A 119 -7.31 5.84 5.46
N GLY A 120 -6.30 6.26 4.69
CA GLY A 120 -6.22 6.00 3.25
C GLY A 120 -6.21 4.50 2.93
N GLN A 121 -5.44 3.72 3.67
CA GLN A 121 -5.37 2.26 3.53
C GLN A 121 -6.70 1.61 3.90
N TYR A 122 -7.35 2.06 4.97
CA TYR A 122 -8.68 1.58 5.35
C TYR A 122 -9.72 1.85 4.26
N LEU A 123 -9.76 3.08 3.74
CA LEU A 123 -10.68 3.49 2.67
C LEU A 123 -10.43 2.68 1.38
N LEU A 124 -9.17 2.45 1.03
CA LEU A 124 -8.76 1.62 -0.10
C LEU A 124 -9.29 0.19 0.03
N THR A 125 -9.07 -0.45 1.18
CA THR A 125 -9.51 -1.83 1.44
C THR A 125 -11.04 -1.96 1.42
N ASN A 126 -11.76 -0.90 1.80
CA ASN A 126 -13.23 -0.85 1.77
C ASN A 126 -13.79 -0.34 0.43
N GLY A 127 -12.93 -0.03 -0.54
CA GLY A 127 -13.32 0.35 -1.90
C GLY A 127 -13.73 1.81 -2.08
N ASP A 128 -13.55 2.68 -1.07
CA ASP A 128 -13.64 4.13 -1.24
C ASP A 128 -12.33 4.68 -1.80
N LEU A 129 -12.18 4.53 -3.12
CA LEU A 129 -10.99 4.97 -3.83
C LEU A 129 -10.84 6.50 -3.83
N ASN A 130 -11.95 7.25 -3.83
CA ASN A 130 -11.92 8.71 -3.76
C ASN A 130 -11.37 9.18 -2.41
N GLY A 131 -11.87 8.59 -1.32
CA GLY A 131 -11.37 8.84 0.02
C GLY A 131 -9.89 8.51 0.13
N ALA A 132 -9.48 7.32 -0.31
CA ALA A 132 -8.08 6.89 -0.27
C ALA A 132 -7.14 7.86 -1.01
N ILE A 133 -7.50 8.31 -2.21
CA ILE A 133 -6.69 9.28 -2.99
C ILE A 133 -6.50 10.57 -2.20
N ARG A 134 -7.57 11.13 -1.61
CA ARG A 134 -7.48 12.38 -0.84
C ARG A 134 -6.55 12.26 0.35
N GLU A 135 -6.58 11.13 1.05
CA GLU A 135 -5.71 10.91 2.21
C GLU A 135 -4.25 10.72 1.80
N TYR A 136 -3.96 9.98 0.72
CA TYR A 136 -2.59 9.88 0.20
C TYR A 136 -2.06 11.22 -0.33
N GLU A 137 -2.91 12.04 -0.96
CA GLU A 137 -2.55 13.42 -1.33
C GLU A 137 -2.28 14.30 -0.11
N ALA A 138 -2.99 14.09 1.00
CA ALA A 138 -2.71 14.78 2.26
C ALA A 138 -1.31 14.43 2.78
N VAL A 139 -0.94 13.15 2.74
CA VAL A 139 0.42 12.71 3.06
C VAL A 139 1.45 13.40 2.16
N LEU A 140 1.24 13.40 0.85
CA LEU A 140 2.18 14.00 -0.11
C LEU A 140 2.27 15.53 -0.01
N ARG A 141 1.23 16.21 0.50
CA ARG A 141 1.28 17.64 0.85
C ARG A 141 2.14 17.91 2.09
N ILE A 142 2.20 16.95 3.03
CA ILE A 142 3.03 17.03 4.23
C ILE A 142 4.48 16.63 3.92
N ASP A 143 4.67 15.49 3.25
CA ASP A 143 5.95 14.98 2.77
C ASP A 143 5.84 14.45 1.33
N PRO A 144 6.27 15.24 0.33
CA PRO A 144 6.27 14.82 -1.08
C PRO A 144 7.10 13.58 -1.38
N ARG A 145 8.02 13.18 -0.49
CA ARG A 145 8.91 12.03 -0.65
C ARG A 145 8.44 10.79 0.09
N ASP A 146 7.30 10.83 0.78
CA ASP A 146 6.77 9.67 1.49
C ASP A 146 6.62 8.48 0.54
N ALA A 147 7.36 7.41 0.82
CA ALA A 147 7.47 6.28 -0.10
C ALA A 147 6.15 5.50 -0.19
N GLU A 148 5.45 5.36 0.92
CA GLU A 148 4.21 4.60 0.98
C GLU A 148 3.10 5.33 0.23
N ALA A 149 2.88 6.62 0.50
CA ALA A 149 1.86 7.40 -0.20
C ALA A 149 2.13 7.50 -1.71
N ASN A 150 3.40 7.67 -2.12
CA ASN A 150 3.75 7.65 -3.55
C ASN A 150 3.43 6.29 -4.18
N ALA A 151 3.78 5.17 -3.55
CA ALA A 151 3.46 3.83 -4.05
C ALA A 151 1.95 3.56 -4.10
N LYS A 152 1.21 3.87 -3.03
CA LYS A 152 -0.26 3.67 -2.99
C LYS A 152 -0.97 4.49 -4.06
N LEU A 153 -0.55 5.74 -4.27
CA LEU A 153 -1.12 6.59 -5.32
C LEU A 153 -0.70 6.12 -6.72
N GLY A 154 0.56 5.66 -6.89
CA GLY A 154 1.06 5.04 -8.12
C GLY A 154 0.20 3.85 -8.55
N PHE A 155 -0.06 2.93 -7.62
CA PHE A 155 -0.98 1.82 -7.82
C PHE A 155 -2.37 2.27 -8.26
N LEU A 156 -2.99 3.23 -7.56
CA LEU A 156 -4.33 3.72 -7.89
C LEU A 156 -4.40 4.39 -9.28
N LEU A 157 -3.37 5.16 -9.63
CA LEU A 157 -3.22 5.76 -10.95
C LEU A 157 -3.09 4.70 -12.04
N PHE A 158 -2.33 3.64 -11.79
CA PHE A 158 -2.19 2.51 -12.70
C PHE A 158 -3.54 1.82 -12.94
N LEU A 159 -4.30 1.53 -11.88
CA LEU A 159 -5.65 0.95 -12.01
C LEU A 159 -6.60 1.84 -12.83
N GLY A 160 -6.45 3.16 -12.74
CA GLY A 160 -7.20 4.11 -13.56
C GLY A 160 -6.62 4.35 -14.96
N GLY A 161 -5.64 3.56 -15.39
CA GLY A 161 -5.07 3.60 -16.75
C GLY A 161 -4.03 4.70 -16.97
N ARG A 162 -3.47 5.28 -15.90
CA ARG A 162 -2.50 6.39 -15.94
C ARG A 162 -1.08 5.92 -15.72
N SER A 163 -0.69 4.88 -16.46
CA SER A 163 0.59 4.18 -16.33
C SER A 163 1.81 5.11 -16.31
N GLY A 164 1.82 6.16 -17.13
CA GLY A 164 2.97 7.09 -17.16
C GLY A 164 3.10 8.00 -15.93
N ILE A 165 1.99 8.35 -15.27
CA ILE A 165 2.02 9.10 -14.00
C ILE A 165 2.26 8.13 -12.84
N ALA A 166 1.65 6.95 -12.90
CA ALA A 166 1.88 5.87 -11.95
C ALA A 166 3.37 5.52 -11.84
N LEU A 167 4.06 5.32 -12.96
CA LEU A 167 5.49 5.04 -12.99
C LEU A 167 6.30 6.13 -12.29
N GLN A 168 6.02 7.41 -12.56
CA GLN A 168 6.72 8.52 -11.90
C GLN A 168 6.55 8.53 -10.39
N ARG A 169 5.41 8.04 -9.88
CA ARG A 169 5.16 7.91 -8.44
C ARG A 169 5.93 6.75 -7.84
N GLU A 170 5.91 5.58 -8.47
CA GLU A 170 6.72 4.43 -8.04
C GLU A 170 8.22 4.78 -8.04
N GLU A 171 8.70 5.50 -9.05
CA GLU A 171 10.08 6.00 -9.09
C GLU A 171 10.43 6.91 -7.90
N ILE A 172 9.49 7.75 -7.42
CA ILE A 172 9.71 8.55 -6.21
C ILE A 172 9.80 7.63 -5.00
N ALA A 173 8.87 6.68 -4.88
CA ALA A 173 8.85 5.73 -3.77
C ALA A 173 10.15 4.93 -3.68
N LEU A 174 10.64 4.41 -4.81
CA LEU A 174 11.86 3.62 -4.90
C LEU A 174 13.15 4.44 -4.76
N ARG A 175 13.12 5.74 -5.09
CA ARG A 175 14.23 6.65 -4.72
C ARG A 175 14.32 6.87 -3.23
N THR A 176 13.18 6.92 -2.52
CA THR A 176 13.15 7.10 -1.06
C THR A 176 13.45 5.78 -0.33
N ASP A 177 12.85 4.68 -0.77
CA ASP A 177 13.06 3.33 -0.25
C ASP A 177 13.29 2.33 -1.41
N PRO A 178 14.56 2.11 -1.80
CA PRO A 178 14.90 1.16 -2.86
C PRO A 178 14.58 -0.30 -2.54
N GLN A 179 14.24 -0.62 -1.28
CA GLN A 179 13.87 -1.97 -0.85
C GLN A 179 12.35 -2.11 -0.63
N ASN A 180 11.55 -1.14 -1.06
CA ASN A 180 10.11 -1.27 -1.03
C ASN A 180 9.66 -2.33 -2.04
N SER A 181 9.42 -3.55 -1.54
CA SER A 181 9.00 -4.67 -2.38
C SER A 181 7.63 -4.46 -3.02
N GLU A 182 6.72 -3.69 -2.40
CA GLU A 182 5.42 -3.40 -2.99
C GLU A 182 5.58 -2.48 -4.22
N ALA A 183 6.39 -1.43 -4.09
CA ALA A 183 6.71 -0.52 -5.18
C ALA A 183 7.43 -1.21 -6.34
N LEU A 184 8.44 -2.07 -6.06
CA LEU A 184 9.12 -2.87 -7.09
C LEU A 184 8.16 -3.79 -7.86
N TYR A 185 7.19 -4.38 -7.15
CA TYR A 185 6.18 -5.22 -7.78
C TYR A 185 5.26 -4.40 -8.69
N PHE A 186 4.79 -3.24 -8.22
CA PHE A 186 3.88 -2.39 -9.00
C PHE A 186 4.57 -1.71 -10.18
N GLU A 187 5.82 -1.29 -10.05
CA GLU A 187 6.63 -0.79 -11.17
C GLU A 187 6.70 -1.83 -12.29
N GLY A 188 7.07 -3.08 -11.97
CA GLY A 188 7.10 -4.17 -12.96
C GLY A 188 5.73 -4.46 -13.59
N LEU A 189 4.62 -4.32 -12.84
CA LEU A 189 3.27 -4.42 -13.41
C LEU A 189 2.93 -3.26 -14.36
N ILE A 190 3.32 -2.04 -14.00
CA ILE A 190 3.12 -0.84 -14.80
C ILE A 190 3.89 -0.97 -16.11
N ASP A 191 5.15 -1.39 -16.06
CA ASP A 191 5.96 -1.59 -17.26
C ASP A 191 5.41 -2.73 -18.13
N LEU A 192 5.04 -3.87 -17.53
CA LEU A 192 4.54 -5.02 -18.29
C LEU A 192 3.19 -4.72 -18.97
N ARG A 193 2.23 -4.20 -18.20
CA ARG A 193 0.82 -4.13 -18.62
C ARG A 193 0.40 -2.73 -19.05
N GLY A 194 0.97 -1.71 -18.43
CA GLY A 194 0.61 -0.32 -18.66
C GLY A 194 1.40 0.33 -19.79
N LEU A 195 2.71 0.04 -19.87
CA LEU A 195 3.63 0.67 -20.84
C LEU A 195 4.17 -0.31 -21.89
N HIS A 196 3.92 -1.62 -21.71
CA HIS A 196 4.38 -2.70 -22.59
C HIS A 196 5.91 -2.77 -22.75
N ARG A 197 6.64 -2.37 -21.70
CA ARG A 197 8.10 -2.42 -21.58
C ARG A 197 8.52 -3.73 -20.93
N THR A 198 8.48 -4.82 -21.70
CA THR A 198 8.73 -6.17 -21.20
C THR A 198 10.14 -6.40 -20.66
N SER A 199 11.15 -5.72 -21.23
CA SER A 199 12.55 -5.81 -20.76
C SER A 199 12.73 -5.16 -19.40
N ASP A 200 12.17 -3.95 -19.23
CA ASP A 200 12.17 -3.23 -17.97
C ASP A 200 11.44 -4.10 -16.95
N ALA A 201 10.18 -4.47 -17.20
CA ALA A 201 9.38 -5.28 -16.28
C ALA A 201 10.09 -6.53 -15.74
N ALA A 202 10.87 -7.23 -16.58
CA ALA A 202 11.64 -8.40 -16.15
C ALA A 202 12.77 -8.03 -15.15
N THR A 203 13.37 -6.86 -15.29
CA THR A 203 14.35 -6.28 -14.37
C THR A 203 13.72 -5.94 -13.02
N GLU A 204 12.59 -5.23 -12.99
CA GLU A 204 11.94 -4.89 -11.71
C GLU A 204 11.43 -6.13 -10.99
N PHE A 205 10.87 -7.10 -11.73
CA PHE A 205 10.43 -8.38 -11.16
C PHE A 205 11.58 -9.20 -10.57
N ARG A 206 12.77 -9.20 -11.18
CA ARG A 206 13.95 -9.82 -10.58
C ARG A 206 14.38 -9.08 -9.32
N SER A 207 14.33 -7.76 -9.32
CA SER A 207 14.63 -6.93 -8.15
C SER A 207 13.66 -7.22 -7.00
N TYR A 208 12.36 -7.36 -7.29
CA TYR A 208 11.36 -7.82 -6.33
C TYR A 208 11.75 -9.17 -5.69
N LEU A 209 12.08 -10.18 -6.50
CA LEU A 209 12.43 -11.50 -5.99
C LEU A 209 13.73 -11.49 -5.16
N ASN A 210 14.64 -10.57 -5.43
CA ASN A 210 15.86 -10.38 -4.64
C ASN A 210 15.56 -9.78 -3.26
N VAL A 211 14.68 -8.77 -3.19
CA VAL A 211 14.33 -8.08 -1.94
C VAL A 211 13.34 -8.88 -1.10
N ALA A 212 12.36 -9.52 -1.74
CA ALA A 212 11.28 -10.26 -1.10
C ALA A 212 11.17 -11.69 -1.65
N PRO A 213 12.17 -12.55 -1.41
CA PRO A 213 12.17 -13.93 -1.90
C PRO A 213 11.01 -14.76 -1.36
N PHE A 214 10.38 -14.37 -0.25
CA PHE A 214 9.17 -15.04 0.28
C PHE A 214 7.96 -14.10 0.35
N GLY A 215 7.96 -13.04 -0.49
CA GLY A 215 6.92 -12.02 -0.51
C GLY A 215 5.59 -12.51 -1.11
N ALA A 216 4.52 -11.77 -0.82
CA ALA A 216 3.14 -12.12 -1.20
C ALA A 216 2.94 -12.30 -2.72
N HIS A 217 3.73 -11.63 -3.55
CA HIS A 217 3.61 -11.65 -5.01
C HIS A 217 4.60 -12.58 -5.70
N ARG A 218 5.42 -13.34 -4.96
CA ARG A 218 6.47 -14.22 -5.54
C ARG A 218 5.94 -15.08 -6.68
N ALA A 219 4.89 -15.85 -6.42
CA ALA A 219 4.34 -16.80 -7.40
C ALA A 219 3.78 -16.11 -8.65
N GLU A 220 3.24 -14.89 -8.51
CA GLU A 220 2.78 -14.11 -9.66
C GLU A 220 3.96 -13.58 -10.49
N VAL A 221 4.97 -13.04 -9.81
CA VAL A 221 6.19 -12.51 -10.43
C VAL A 221 6.94 -13.59 -11.20
N GLU A 222 7.11 -14.79 -10.63
CA GLU A 222 7.72 -15.93 -11.34
C GLU A 222 6.95 -16.30 -12.60
N ARG A 223 5.61 -16.25 -12.56
CA ARG A 223 4.76 -16.52 -13.73
C ARG A 223 4.91 -15.43 -14.80
N TYR A 224 5.01 -14.16 -14.43
CA TYR A 224 5.26 -13.08 -15.38
C TYR A 224 6.63 -13.25 -16.05
N LEU A 225 7.68 -13.54 -15.28
CA LEU A 225 9.01 -13.78 -15.81
C LEU A 225 9.05 -14.96 -16.80
N ALA A 226 8.38 -16.07 -16.49
CA ALA A 226 8.28 -17.21 -17.39
C ALA A 226 7.58 -16.87 -18.71
N GLN A 227 6.51 -16.08 -18.66
CA GLN A 227 5.80 -15.60 -19.86
C GLN A 227 6.64 -14.67 -20.71
N ILE A 228 7.37 -13.73 -20.08
CA ILE A 228 8.26 -12.81 -20.79
C ILE A 228 9.39 -13.60 -21.50
N ALA A 229 9.93 -14.63 -20.84
CA ALA A 229 11.00 -15.46 -21.40
C ALA A 229 10.54 -16.42 -22.52
N SER A 230 9.23 -16.69 -22.61
CA SER A 230 8.65 -17.60 -23.60
C SER A 230 7.63 -16.86 -24.47
N PRO A 231 8.06 -15.95 -25.37
CA PRO A 231 7.13 -15.27 -26.25
C PRO A 231 6.42 -16.32 -27.11
N THR A 232 5.09 -16.38 -27.00
CA THR A 232 4.25 -17.31 -27.76
C THR A 232 4.66 -17.25 -29.24
N PRO A 233 4.98 -18.38 -29.90
CA PRO A 233 5.30 -18.35 -31.32
C PRO A 233 4.10 -17.77 -32.06
N THR A 234 4.30 -16.65 -32.76
CA THR A 234 3.34 -16.15 -33.73
C THR A 234 3.07 -17.28 -34.71
N LEU A 235 1.87 -17.87 -34.63
CA LEU A 235 1.37 -18.76 -35.67
C LEU A 235 1.29 -17.93 -36.95
N THR A 236 2.34 -17.98 -37.76
CA THR A 236 2.27 -17.51 -39.14
C THR A 236 1.12 -18.27 -39.79
N PRO A 237 0.08 -17.59 -40.30
CA PRO A 237 -0.96 -18.27 -41.04
C PRO A 237 -0.27 -18.95 -42.23
N THR A 238 -0.37 -20.27 -42.29
CA THR A 238 0.09 -21.09 -43.41
C THR A 238 -0.63 -20.59 -44.67
N PRO A 239 0.10 -20.35 -45.79
CA PRO A 239 -0.45 -19.77 -47.01
C PRO A 239 -1.56 -20.62 -47.65
#